data_AF-A0A6G6K6A5-F1
#
_entry.id   AF-A0A6G6K6A5-F1
#
_cell.length_a   1.000
_cell.length_b   1.000
_cell.length_c   1.000
_cell.angle_alpha   90.00
_cell.angle_beta   90.00
_cell.angle_gamma   90.00
#
_symmetry.space_group_name_H-M   'P 1'
#
loop_
_entity.id
_entity.type
_entity.pdbx_description
1 polymer ?
#
loop_
_entity_poly.entity_id
_entity_poly.type
_entity_poly.pdbx_seq_one_letter_code
_entity_poly.pdbx_strand_id
1 'polypeptide(L)'
;MSWNLLIYSPEGTSLGEPAAVKTALENAFPGFEWRTFTEGGLIVDGGFTLDLAIEEGAVRDIYTNGGYNHIRQLAALCQRQHWAMADAQEGEDIDLDDPVKWYEERME
;
A
#
# COMPACT_ATOMS: atom_id res chain seq x y z
N MET A 1 10.38 12.73 -6.96
CA MET A 1 8.92 12.79 -6.72
C MET A 1 8.56 11.52 -5.95
N SER A 2 7.82 11.62 -4.85
CA SER A 2 7.27 10.44 -4.17
C SER A 2 5.94 10.11 -4.83
N TRP A 3 5.83 8.90 -5.35
CA TRP A 3 4.58 8.39 -5.89
C TRP A 3 3.78 7.75 -4.76
N ASN A 4 2.54 8.19 -4.59
CA ASN A 4 1.65 7.78 -3.51
C ASN A 4 0.64 6.78 -4.06
N LEU A 5 0.42 5.71 -3.31
CA LEU A 5 -0.41 4.60 -3.73
C LEU A 5 -1.60 4.45 -2.81
N LEU A 6 -2.73 4.08 -3.39
CA LEU A 6 -3.93 3.66 -2.69
C LEU A 6 -4.02 2.14 -2.77
N ILE A 7 -4.18 1.46 -1.63
CA ILE A 7 -4.45 0.03 -1.56
C ILE A 7 -5.86 -0.14 -1.01
N TYR A 8 -6.68 -0.94 -1.69
CA TYR A 8 -8.10 -1.05 -1.41
C TYR A 8 -8.63 -2.44 -1.79
N SER A 9 -9.85 -2.77 -1.34
CA SER A 9 -10.52 -4.02 -1.74
C SER A 9 -11.22 -3.81 -3.09
N PRO A 10 -10.93 -4.59 -4.15
CA PRO A 10 -11.61 -4.47 -5.44
C PRO A 10 -13.11 -4.79 -5.35
N GLU A 11 -13.54 -5.51 -4.30
CA GLU A 11 -14.94 -5.82 -4.04
C GLU A 11 -15.70 -4.65 -3.37
N GLY A 12 -15.01 -3.55 -3.06
CA GLY A 12 -15.57 -2.42 -2.35
C GLY A 12 -15.88 -2.73 -0.88
N THR A 13 -15.24 -3.74 -0.30
CA THR A 13 -15.33 -4.16 1.11
C THR A 13 -14.14 -3.62 1.93
N SER A 14 -14.02 -3.98 3.21
CA SER A 14 -12.84 -3.66 4.00
C SER A 14 -11.67 -4.61 3.67
N LEU A 15 -10.44 -4.15 3.88
CA LEU A 15 -9.22 -4.94 3.78
C LEU A 15 -9.06 -5.96 4.93
N GLY A 16 -9.84 -5.77 6.00
CA GLY A 16 -9.90 -6.65 7.16
C GLY A 16 -9.75 -5.92 8.49
N GLU A 17 -9.62 -6.69 9.56
CA GLU A 17 -9.36 -6.13 10.90
C GLU A 17 -7.97 -5.48 10.97
N PRO A 18 -7.81 -4.35 11.68
CA PRO A 18 -6.52 -3.66 11.76
C PRO A 18 -5.36 -4.57 12.17
N ALA A 19 -5.55 -5.44 13.15
CA ALA A 19 -4.48 -6.34 13.60
C ALA A 19 -3.97 -7.27 12.47
N ALA A 20 -4.89 -7.86 11.68
CA ALA A 20 -4.53 -8.75 10.58
C ALA A 20 -3.82 -7.98 9.45
N VAL A 21 -4.31 -6.79 9.10
CA VAL A 21 -3.69 -5.92 8.09
C VAL A 21 -2.29 -5.50 8.53
N LYS A 22 -2.12 -5.12 9.81
CA LYS A 22 -0.80 -4.78 10.37
C LYS A 22 0.17 -5.94 10.28
N THR A 23 -0.23 -7.14 10.68
CA THR A 23 0.61 -8.34 10.59
C THR A 23 0.99 -8.65 9.14
N ALA A 24 0.09 -8.46 8.18
CA ALA A 24 0.39 -8.66 6.77
C ALA A 24 1.46 -7.67 6.25
N LEU A 25 1.38 -6.40 6.67
CA LEU A 25 2.36 -5.37 6.34
C LEU A 25 3.72 -5.65 6.99
N GLU A 26 3.76 -5.97 8.27
CA GLU A 26 4.98 -6.31 9.01
C GLU A 26 5.72 -7.50 8.39
N ASN A 27 4.97 -8.51 7.94
CA ASN A 27 5.54 -9.67 7.27
C ASN A 27 6.07 -9.35 5.86
N ALA A 28 5.43 -8.40 5.15
CA ALA A 28 5.86 -7.98 3.82
C ALA A 28 7.08 -7.04 3.86
N PHE A 29 7.23 -6.27 4.94
CA PHE A 29 8.24 -5.24 5.10
C PHE A 29 9.05 -5.46 6.38
N PRO A 30 10.14 -6.25 6.33
CA PRO A 30 11.02 -6.41 7.48
C PRO A 30 11.58 -5.06 7.95
N GLY A 31 11.44 -4.78 9.26
CA GLY A 31 11.85 -3.50 9.85
C GLY A 31 10.80 -2.40 9.75
N PHE A 32 9.57 -2.73 9.35
CA PHE A 32 8.44 -1.80 9.40
C PHE A 32 8.08 -1.49 10.86
N GLU A 33 7.95 -0.21 11.17
CA GLU A 33 7.65 0.27 12.52
C GLU A 33 6.37 1.11 12.52
N TRP A 34 5.47 0.81 13.47
CA TRP A 34 4.28 1.62 13.72
C TRP A 34 4.62 2.80 14.64
N ARG A 35 4.30 4.01 14.18
CA ARG A 35 4.44 5.24 14.97
C ARG A 35 3.17 5.52 15.75
N THR A 36 2.02 5.17 15.17
CA THR A 36 0.70 5.30 15.79
C THR A 36 -0.14 4.04 15.54
N PHE A 37 -1.41 4.08 15.95
CA PHE A 37 -2.33 2.98 15.64
C PHE A 37 -2.61 2.85 14.14
N THR A 38 -2.54 3.93 13.37
CA THR A 38 -2.86 3.95 11.93
C THR A 38 -1.68 4.26 11.03
N GLU A 39 -0.58 4.81 11.56
CA GLU A 39 0.59 5.23 10.77
C GLU A 39 1.81 4.36 11.09
N GLY A 40 2.50 3.91 10.04
CA GLY A 40 3.78 3.23 10.15
C GLY A 40 4.66 3.46 8.93
N GLY A 41 5.89 2.96 8.97
CA GLY A 41 6.80 3.09 7.84
C GLY A 41 8.12 2.37 8.02
N LEU A 42 8.98 2.50 7.00
CA LEU A 42 10.35 2.05 6.99
C LEU A 42 11.31 3.24 7.10
N ILE A 43 12.35 3.09 7.91
CA ILE A 43 13.45 4.06 7.99
C ILE A 43 14.48 3.68 6.91
N VAL A 44 14.22 4.12 5.68
CA VAL A 44 15.06 3.87 4.49
C VAL A 44 15.34 5.17 3.73
N ASP A 45 16.41 5.20 2.95
CA ASP A 45 16.73 6.33 2.07
C ASP A 45 15.59 6.57 1.08
N GLY A 46 15.07 7.80 1.07
CA GLY A 46 13.89 8.19 0.28
C GLY A 46 12.56 8.12 1.05
N GLY A 47 12.54 7.45 2.22
CA GLY A 47 11.37 7.34 3.08
C GLY A 47 10.26 6.46 2.50
N PHE A 48 9.59 5.71 3.37
CA PHE A 48 8.36 5.00 3.04
C PHE A 48 7.46 4.99 4.26
N THR A 49 6.28 5.61 4.16
CA THR A 49 5.25 5.56 5.19
C THR A 49 3.93 5.16 4.60
N LEU A 50 3.03 4.67 5.45
CA LEU A 50 1.65 4.41 5.11
C LEU A 50 0.73 4.78 6.25
N ASP A 51 -0.51 5.03 5.88
CA ASP A 51 -1.61 5.40 6.75
C ASP A 51 -2.81 4.48 6.50
N LEU A 52 -3.33 3.87 7.56
CA LEU A 52 -4.55 3.06 7.54
C LEU A 52 -5.77 3.97 7.70
N ALA A 53 -6.67 3.96 6.73
CA ALA A 53 -8.01 4.52 6.90
C ALA A 53 -8.92 3.46 7.54
N ILE A 54 -9.45 3.74 8.72
CA ILE A 54 -10.30 2.81 9.48
C ILE A 54 -11.74 3.33 9.49
N GLU A 55 -12.66 2.49 9.05
CA GLU A 55 -14.10 2.74 9.06
C GLU A 55 -14.81 1.56 9.72
N GLU A 56 -15.74 1.85 10.63
CA GLU A 56 -16.55 0.83 11.34
C GLU A 56 -15.70 -0.27 12.03
N GLY A 57 -14.47 0.04 12.43
CA GLY A 57 -13.56 -0.88 13.12
C GLY A 57 -12.73 -1.77 12.19
N ALA A 58 -12.84 -1.63 10.87
CA ALA A 58 -12.05 -2.34 9.88
C ALA A 58 -11.20 -1.36 9.05
N VAL A 59 -10.09 -1.83 8.49
CA VAL A 59 -9.30 -1.02 7.55
C VAL A 59 -10.04 -0.96 6.24
N ARG A 60 -10.40 0.25 5.81
CA ARG A 60 -11.04 0.50 4.52
C ARG A 60 -10.00 0.56 3.41
N ASP A 61 -9.02 1.43 3.58
CA ASP A 61 -7.97 1.73 2.60
C ASP A 61 -6.62 1.88 3.30
N ILE A 62 -5.54 1.78 2.51
CA ILE A 62 -4.18 2.13 2.93
C ILE A 62 -3.62 3.15 1.95
N TYR A 63 -3.13 4.27 2.47
CA TYR A 63 -2.49 5.31 1.68
C TYR A 63 -0.99 5.27 1.92
N THR A 64 -0.18 5.23 0.87
CA THR A 64 1.27 5.30 1.01
C THR A 64 1.79 6.70 0.71
N ASN A 65 2.85 7.11 1.40
CA ASN A 65 3.65 8.26 1.07
C ASN A 65 5.06 7.79 0.67
N GLY A 66 5.34 7.91 -0.62
CA GLY A 66 6.34 7.06 -1.28
C GLY A 66 5.76 5.67 -1.57
N GLY A 67 6.42 4.92 -2.45
CA GLY A 67 5.87 3.63 -2.89
C GLY A 67 6.66 3.01 -4.03
N TYR A 68 7.21 3.82 -4.92
CA TYR A 68 7.97 3.34 -6.08
C TYR A 68 9.07 2.32 -5.71
N ASN A 69 9.92 2.64 -4.73
CA ASN A 69 11.00 1.75 -4.28
C ASN A 69 10.50 0.40 -3.74
N HIS A 70 9.24 0.35 -3.29
CA HIS A 70 8.61 -0.79 -2.68
C HIS A 70 7.49 -1.39 -3.54
N ILE A 71 7.31 -0.91 -4.76
CA ILE A 71 6.10 -1.22 -5.54
C ILE A 71 5.95 -2.71 -5.85
N ARG A 72 7.07 -3.40 -6.11
CA ARG A 72 7.06 -4.85 -6.31
C ARG A 72 6.66 -5.61 -5.04
N GLN A 73 7.08 -5.14 -3.88
CA GLN A 73 6.74 -5.74 -2.59
C GLN A 73 5.27 -5.47 -2.23
N LEU A 74 4.79 -4.25 -2.50
CA LEU A 74 3.39 -3.87 -2.37
C LEU A 74 2.48 -4.67 -3.29
N ALA A 75 2.83 -4.79 -4.58
CA ALA A 75 2.07 -5.59 -5.53
C ALA A 75 2.00 -7.07 -5.11
N ALA A 76 3.12 -7.65 -4.70
CA ALA A 76 3.16 -9.02 -4.20
C ALA A 76 2.32 -9.21 -2.91
N LEU A 77 2.28 -8.20 -2.03
CA LEU A 77 1.38 -8.22 -0.87
C LEU A 77 -0.08 -8.17 -1.32
N CYS A 78 -0.44 -7.25 -2.21
CA CYS A 78 -1.80 -7.10 -2.73
C CYS A 78 -2.29 -8.39 -3.39
N GLN A 79 -1.48 -9.03 -4.23
CA GLN A 79 -1.79 -10.32 -4.84
C GLN A 79 -2.06 -11.43 -3.80
N ARG A 80 -1.26 -11.50 -2.73
CA ARG A 80 -1.44 -12.50 -1.66
C ARG A 80 -2.69 -12.28 -0.83
N GLN A 81 -3.09 -11.03 -0.64
CA GLN A 81 -4.22 -10.65 0.19
C GLN A 81 -5.51 -10.43 -0.61
N HIS A 82 -5.46 -10.59 -1.93
CA HIS A 82 -6.54 -10.25 -2.86
C HIS A 82 -6.97 -8.78 -2.77
N TRP A 83 -6.01 -7.88 -2.60
CA TRP A 83 -6.20 -6.42 -2.63
C TRP A 83 -5.84 -5.86 -4.01
N ALA A 84 -6.34 -4.66 -4.28
CA ALA A 84 -5.99 -3.86 -5.44
C ALA A 84 -5.09 -2.68 -5.03
N MET A 85 -4.37 -2.13 -6.00
CA MET A 85 -3.50 -0.98 -5.82
C MET A 85 -3.73 0.01 -6.96
N ALA A 86 -3.84 1.28 -6.64
CA ALA A 86 -4.06 2.36 -7.60
C ALA A 86 -3.13 3.54 -7.33
N ASP A 87 -2.95 4.39 -8.34
CA ASP A 87 -2.42 5.72 -8.15
C ASP A 87 -3.34 6.52 -7.20
N ALA A 88 -2.81 7.04 -6.10
CA ALA A 88 -3.62 7.75 -5.10
C ALA A 88 -4.15 9.11 -5.58
N GLN A 89 -3.62 9.69 -6.67
CA GLN A 89 -4.01 10.97 -7.25
C GLN A 89 -4.95 10.79 -8.44
N GLU A 90 -4.62 9.86 -9.34
CA GLU A 90 -5.39 9.64 -10.57
C GLU A 90 -6.47 8.57 -10.43
N GLY A 91 -6.35 7.69 -9.42
CA GLY A 91 -7.28 6.59 -9.17
C GLY A 91 -7.23 5.47 -10.20
N GLU A 92 -6.22 5.46 -11.07
CA GLU A 92 -6.03 4.39 -12.06
C GLU A 92 -5.39 3.17 -11.40
N ASP A 93 -5.96 1.99 -11.67
CA ASP A 93 -5.46 0.72 -11.16
C ASP A 93 -4.10 0.36 -11.76
N ILE A 94 -3.20 -0.03 -10.87
CA ILE A 94 -1.86 -0.49 -11.21
C ILE A 94 -1.91 -1.97 -11.54
N ASP A 95 -1.28 -2.33 -12.66
CA ASP A 95 -1.06 -3.73 -13.01
C ASP A 95 -0.12 -4.38 -11.98
N LEU A 96 -0.65 -5.31 -11.18
CA LEU A 96 0.12 -5.98 -10.14
C LEU A 96 1.13 -6.99 -10.70
N ASP A 97 0.96 -7.45 -11.95
CA ASP A 97 1.88 -8.40 -12.59
C ASP A 97 3.14 -7.70 -13.14
N ASP A 98 3.01 -6.44 -13.57
CA ASP A 98 4.15 -5.59 -13.98
C ASP A 98 4.01 -4.14 -13.49
N PRO A 99 4.09 -3.90 -12.17
CA PRO A 99 3.77 -2.61 -11.58
C PRO A 99 4.84 -1.53 -11.86
N VAL A 100 6.07 -1.96 -12.18
CA VAL A 100 7.16 -1.03 -12.53
C VAL A 100 6.94 -0.49 -13.93
N LYS A 101 6.65 -1.38 -14.90
CA LYS A 101 6.37 -0.96 -16.27
C LYS A 101 5.16 -0.04 -16.35
N TRP A 102 4.09 -0.35 -15.61
CA TRP A 102 2.90 0.49 -15.53
C TRP A 102 3.24 1.94 -15.16
N TYR A 103 4.16 2.13 -14.21
CA TYR A 103 4.63 3.43 -13.76
C TYR A 103 5.51 4.13 -14.78
N GLU A 104 6.49 3.41 -15.33
CA GLU A 104 7.43 3.97 -16.30
C GLU A 104 6.70 4.50 -17.55
N GLU A 105 5.64 3.82 -18.01
CA GLU A 105 4.84 4.24 -19.17
C GLU A 105 4.00 5.52 -18.93
N ARG A 106 3.79 5.94 -17.68
CA ARG A 106 2.94 7.10 -17.31
C ARG A 106 3.72 8.31 -16.82
N MET A 107 5.03 8.15 -16.59
CA MET A 107 5.92 9.22 -16.13
C MET A 107 6.73 9.87 -17.27
N GLU A 108 6.55 9.44 -18.51
CA GLU A 108 7.04 10.09 -19.74
C GLU A 108 6.14 11.25 -20.19
#